data_AF-A0A967H5I0-F1
#
_entry.id   AF-A0A967H5I0-F1
#
_cell.length_a   1.000
_cell.length_b   1.000
_cell.length_c   1.000
_cell.angle_alpha   90.00
_cell.angle_beta   90.00
_cell.angle_gamma   90.00
#
_symmetry.space_group_name_H-M   'P 1'
#
loop_
_entity.id
_entity.type
_entity.pdbx_description
1 polymer ?
#
loop_
_entity_poly.entity_id
_entity_poly.type
_entity_poly.pdbx_seq_one_letter_code
_entity_poly.pdbx_strand_id
1 'polypeptide(L)'
;LNKPNLRISGDALRYLANLPWEGNVRELENTIERAAILCSEDVIQTEDVHPEVVSVKEEENWSADVDFEKFIPANLPLPEVLSGVE
;
A
#
# COMPACT_ATOMS: atom_id res chain seq x y z
N LEU A 1 -3.53 -2.81 -14.31
CA LEU A 1 -2.18 -2.22 -14.19
C LEU A 1 -1.77 -1.63 -15.54
N ASN A 2 -1.58 -0.31 -15.63
CA ASN A 2 -1.30 0.40 -16.91
C ASN A 2 0.19 0.75 -17.08
N LYS A 3 1.10 -0.04 -16.50
CA LYS A 3 2.56 0.15 -16.54
C LYS A 3 3.22 -1.03 -17.28
N PRO A 4 3.30 -1.00 -18.63
CA PRO A 4 3.79 -2.14 -19.41
C PRO A 4 5.29 -2.42 -19.21
N ASN A 5 6.05 -1.43 -18.72
CA ASN A 5 7.48 -1.54 -18.47
C ASN A 5 7.81 -1.75 -16.99
N LEU A 6 6.83 -2.08 -16.14
CA LEU A 6 7.05 -2.24 -14.71
C LEU A 6 8.00 -3.43 -14.46
N ARG A 7 9.07 -3.17 -13.73
CA ARG A 7 10.07 -4.17 -13.34
C ARG A 7 10.11 -4.29 -11.84
N ILE A 8 10.62 -5.40 -11.33
CA ILE A 8 10.93 -5.58 -9.91
C ILE A 8 12.44 -5.51 -9.76
N SER A 9 12.93 -4.69 -8.82
CA SER A 9 14.35 -4.64 -8.49
C SER A 9 14.84 -6.00 -7.98
N GLY A 10 16.12 -6.29 -8.15
CA GLY A 10 16.71 -7.54 -7.68
C GLY A 10 16.59 -7.70 -6.16
N ASP A 11 16.70 -6.61 -5.41
CA ASP A 11 16.59 -6.63 -3.95
C ASP A 11 15.16 -6.86 -3.48
N ALA A 12 14.16 -6.25 -4.14
CA ALA A 12 12.76 -6.53 -3.85
C ALA A 12 12.39 -8.00 -4.14
N LEU A 13 12.92 -8.60 -5.22
CA LEU A 13 12.72 -10.03 -5.49
C LEU A 13 13.33 -10.91 -4.40
N ARG A 14 14.55 -10.60 -3.95
CA ARG A 14 15.19 -11.34 -2.85
C ARG A 14 14.38 -11.19 -1.56
N TYR A 15 13.86 -10.00 -1.29
CA TYR A 15 13.03 -9.75 -0.13
C TYR A 15 11.75 -10.58 -0.18
N LEU A 16 10.98 -10.49 -1.27
CA LEU A 16 9.76 -11.28 -1.50
C LEU A 16 10.02 -12.79 -1.37
N ALA A 17 11.16 -13.28 -1.85
CA ALA A 17 11.51 -14.70 -1.76
C ALA A 17 11.81 -15.20 -0.33
N ASN A 18 12.13 -14.30 0.61
CA ASN A 18 12.44 -14.66 2.00
C ASN A 18 11.27 -14.47 2.97
N LEU A 19 10.15 -13.90 2.52
CA LEU A 19 8.99 -13.69 3.37
C LEU A 19 8.20 -14.99 3.61
N PRO A 20 7.72 -15.22 4.85
CA PRO A 20 6.81 -16.31 5.14
C PRO A 20 5.41 -15.94 4.64
N TRP A 21 5.09 -16.30 3.40
CA TRP A 21 3.77 -16.11 2.80
C TRP A 21 2.74 -17.04 3.44
N GLU A 22 2.29 -16.74 4.66
CA GLU A 22 1.30 -17.52 5.43
C GLU A 22 -0.03 -17.67 4.66
N GLY A 23 -0.39 -16.64 3.87
CA GLY A 23 -1.54 -16.63 2.96
C GLY A 23 -1.28 -17.31 1.59
N ASN A 24 -0.13 -17.96 1.42
CA ASN A 24 0.33 -18.61 0.19
C ASN A 24 0.47 -17.62 -1.00
N VAL A 25 0.37 -18.14 -2.23
CA VAL A 25 0.55 -17.39 -3.49
C VAL A 25 -0.40 -16.18 -3.59
N ARG A 26 -1.59 -16.24 -2.97
CA ARG A 26 -2.54 -15.10 -2.96
C ARG A 26 -1.99 -13.89 -2.22
N GLU A 27 -1.26 -14.10 -1.14
CA GLU A 27 -0.65 -13.00 -0.38
C GLU A 27 0.50 -12.36 -1.15
N LEU A 28 1.29 -13.18 -1.83
CA LEU A 28 2.34 -12.73 -2.74
C LEU A 28 1.75 -11.89 -3.89
N GLU A 29 0.68 -12.39 -4.53
CA GLU A 29 -0.02 -11.69 -5.61
C GLU A 29 -0.55 -10.33 -5.14
N ASN A 30 -1.31 -10.31 -4.04
CA ASN A 30 -1.83 -9.05 -3.47
C ASN A 30 -0.71 -8.05 -3.13
N THR A 31 0.41 -8.55 -2.60
CA THR A 31 1.56 -7.70 -2.26
C THR A 31 2.19 -7.09 -3.51
N ILE A 32 2.39 -7.87 -4.57
CA ILE A 32 2.92 -7.40 -5.84
C ILE A 32 1.95 -6.43 -6.52
N GLU A 33 0.65 -6.71 -6.51
CA GLU A 33 -0.37 -5.81 -7.07
C GLU A 33 -0.37 -4.46 -6.36
N ARG A 34 -0.34 -4.47 -5.02
CA ARG A 34 -0.26 -3.24 -4.24
C ARG A 34 1.05 -2.49 -4.49
N ALA A 35 2.18 -3.19 -4.52
CA ALA A 35 3.48 -2.59 -4.84
C ALA A 35 3.48 -1.95 -6.23
N ALA A 36 2.82 -2.58 -7.21
CA ALA A 36 2.67 -2.05 -8.56
C ALA A 36 1.78 -0.80 -8.64
N ILE A 37 0.83 -0.64 -7.71
CA ILE A 37 0.01 0.56 -7.54
C ILE A 37 0.80 1.67 -6.84
N LEU A 38 1.55 1.33 -5.79
CA LEU A 38 2.30 2.29 -4.95
C LEU A 38 3.59 2.80 -5.62
N CYS A 39 4.24 1.94 -6.40
CA CYS A 39 5.48 2.28 -7.10
C CYS A 39 5.24 3.53 -7.95
N SER A 40 5.98 4.60 -7.67
CA SER A 40 5.84 5.86 -8.40
C SER A 40 6.48 5.79 -9.80
N GLU A 41 7.50 4.95 -9.97
CA GLU A 41 8.25 4.79 -11.22
C GLU A 41 7.89 3.48 -11.95
N ASP A 42 8.77 3.03 -12.85
CA ASP A 42 8.67 1.75 -13.56
C ASP A 42 9.46 0.62 -12.88
N VAL A 43 9.95 0.83 -11.64
CA VAL A 43 10.71 -0.19 -10.89
C VAL A 43 10.22 -0.31 -9.45
N ILE A 44 9.65 -1.47 -9.10
CA ILE A 44 9.27 -1.83 -7.74
C ILE A 44 10.53 -2.03 -6.89
N GLN A 45 10.65 -1.22 -5.85
CA GLN A 45 11.71 -1.27 -4.85
C GLN A 45 11.25 -2.05 -3.62
N THR A 46 12.19 -2.34 -2.72
CA THR A 46 11.91 -3.12 -1.49
C THR A 46 10.93 -2.38 -0.56
N GLU A 47 10.92 -1.05 -0.59
CA GLU A 47 9.96 -0.21 0.14
C GLU A 47 8.51 -0.38 -0.34
N ASP A 48 8.29 -0.56 -1.64
CA ASP A 48 6.95 -0.70 -2.22
C ASP A 48 6.25 -2.01 -1.80
N VAL A 49 7.03 -3.05 -1.49
CA VAL A 49 6.52 -4.37 -1.07
C VAL A 49 6.35 -4.48 0.45
N HIS A 50 6.79 -3.48 1.22
CA HIS A 50 6.71 -3.51 2.69
C HIS A 50 5.39 -2.90 3.18
N PRO A 51 4.46 -3.66 3.79
CA PRO A 51 3.17 -3.14 4.23
C PRO A 51 3.23 -2.08 5.33
N GLU A 52 4.27 -2.06 6.16
CA GLU A 52 4.34 -1.16 7.31
C GLU A 52 5.00 0.19 7.01
N VAL A 53 5.57 0.39 5.81
CA VAL A 53 6.33 1.61 5.51
C VAL A 53 5.76 2.27 4.27
N VAL A 54 4.54 2.79 4.39
CA VAL A 54 4.10 3.84 3.48
C VAL A 54 4.81 5.11 3.93
N SER A 55 6.00 5.36 3.37
CA SER A 55 6.62 6.67 3.41
C SER A 55 5.72 7.61 2.63
N VAL A 56 4.89 8.39 3.34
CA VAL A 56 4.09 9.45 2.72
C VAL A 56 5.08 10.37 2.01
N LYS A 57 5.10 10.36 0.67
CA LYS A 57 5.85 11.37 -0.09
C LYS A 57 5.21 12.72 0.22
N GLU A 58 5.94 13.58 0.91
CA GLU A 58 5.53 14.90 1.44
C GLU A 58 5.10 15.94 0.38
N GLU A 59 4.80 15.54 -0.87
CA GLU A 59 4.53 16.49 -1.97
C GLU A 59 3.06 16.80 -2.23
N GLU A 60 2.11 16.16 -1.53
CA GLU A 60 0.73 16.65 -1.51
C GLU A 60 0.24 16.89 -0.07
N ASN A 61 0.12 18.17 0.28
CA ASN A 61 -0.43 18.65 1.55
C ASN A 61 -1.95 18.40 1.64
N TRP A 62 -2.38 17.14 1.70
CA TRP A 62 -3.80 16.76 1.90
C TRP A 62 -4.24 16.78 3.37
N SER A 63 -3.33 17.04 4.31
CA SER A 63 -3.57 16.82 5.73
C SER A 63 -3.65 18.09 6.59
N ALA A 64 -3.41 19.29 6.03
CA ALA A 64 -3.44 20.51 6.83
C ALA A 64 -4.86 20.95 7.26
N ASP A 65 -5.92 20.51 6.56
CA ASP A 65 -7.30 20.94 6.83
C ASP A 65 -8.28 19.77 7.13
N VAL A 66 -7.81 18.52 7.17
CA VAL A 66 -8.68 17.36 7.39
C VAL A 66 -8.63 16.94 8.86
N ASP A 67 -9.66 17.31 9.60
CA ASP A 67 -9.86 16.89 10.99
C ASP A 67 -10.36 15.43 11.04
N PHE A 68 -9.43 14.48 10.93
CA PHE A 68 -9.71 13.04 10.84
C PHE A 68 -10.52 12.52 12.04
N GLU A 69 -10.39 13.12 13.22
CA GLU A 69 -11.17 12.72 14.41
C GLU A 69 -12.67 13.00 14.26
N LYS A 70 -13.05 13.98 13.42
CA LYS A 70 -14.46 14.24 13.09
C LYS A 70 -15.06 13.19 12.16
N PHE A 71 -14.26 12.58 11.29
CA PHE A 71 -14.73 11.67 10.26
C PHE A 71 -14.63 10.19 10.67
N ILE A 72 -13.69 9.85 11.54
CA ILE A 72 -13.51 8.48 12.03
C ILE A 72 -13.43 8.54 13.56
N PRO A 73 -14.57 8.56 14.27
CA PRO A 73 -14.56 8.52 15.71
C PRO A 73 -13.91 7.21 16.17
N ALA A 74 -12.94 7.29 17.10
CA ALA A 74 -12.11 6.17 17.55
C ALA A 74 -12.87 4.96 18.13
N ASN A 75 -14.19 5.07 18.30
CA ASN A 75 -15.06 4.04 18.87
C ASN A 75 -16.20 3.61 17.92
N LEU A 76 -16.08 3.89 16.62
CA LEU A 76 -17.10 3.53 15.63
C LEU A 76 -16.84 2.11 15.08
N PRO A 77 -17.84 1.21 15.08
CA PRO A 77 -17.68 -0.12 14.49
C PRO A 77 -17.51 -0.02 12.96
N LEU A 78 -16.61 -0.83 12.39
CA LEU A 78 -16.24 -0.82 10.96
C LEU A 78 -17.42 -0.76 9.97
N PRO A 79 -18.56 -1.45 10.19
CA PRO A 79 -19.70 -1.36 9.28
C PRO A 79 -20.29 0.05 9.15
N GLU A 80 -20.23 0.86 10.21
CA GLU A 80 -20.75 2.23 10.17
C GLU A 80 -19.78 3.19 9.48
N VAL A 81 -18.47 2.99 9.63
CA VAL A 81 -17.43 3.75 8.91
C VAL A 81 -17.64 3.62 7.40
N LEU A 82 -17.94 2.42 6.91
CA LEU A 82 -18.16 2.15 5.48
C LEU A 82 -19.47 2.75 4.94
N SER A 83 -20.44 3.04 5.81
CA SER A 83 -21.71 3.65 5.42
C SER A 83 -21.64 5.17 5.28
N GLY A 84 -20.62 5.82 5.86
CA GLY A 84 -20.44 7.27 5.83
C GLY A 84 -19.63 7.78 4.64
N VAL A 85 -19.10 6.89 3.81
CA VAL A 85 -18.29 7.22 2.62
C VAL A 85 -19.10 6.87 1.37
N GLU A 86 -20.01 7.75 0.97
CA GLU A 86 -20.68 7.77 -0.35
C GLU A 86 -20.27 9.03 -1.12
#